data_AF-A0A7X9GZJ7-F1
#
_entry.id   AF-A0A7X9GZJ7-F1
#
_cell.length_a   1.000
_cell.length_b   1.000
_cell.length_c   1.000
_cell.angle_alpha   90.00
_cell.angle_beta   90.00
_cell.angle_gamma   90.00
#
_symmetry.space_group_name_H-M   'P 1'
#
loop_
_entity.id
_entity.type
_entity.pdbx_description
1 polymer ?
#
loop_
_entity_poly.entity_id
_entity_poly.type
_entity_poly.pdbx_seq_one_letter_code
_entity_poly.pdbx_strand_id
1 'polypeptide(L)' 'MVSALKCYFFSSNKEIYRLVAREYNTSAVHVYRLAHGKKGKGNRDYYILKRLKEHGVIDNTLR' A
#
# COMPACT_ATOMS: atom_id res chain seq x y z
N MET A 1 1.16 -14.37 -13.37
CA MET A 1 1.87 -13.74 -12.23
C MET A 1 2.34 -12.37 -12.66
N VAL A 2 1.56 -11.32 -12.40
CA VAL A 2 1.95 -9.95 -12.76
C VAL A 2 2.99 -9.51 -11.73
N SER A 3 4.25 -9.50 -12.17
CA SER A 3 5.41 -9.22 -11.36
C SER A 3 5.22 -7.91 -10.58
N ALA A 4 5.30 -7.97 -9.25
CA ALA A 4 5.38 -6.80 -8.36
C ALA A 4 6.47 -5.79 -8.77
N LEU A 5 7.37 -6.20 -9.67
CA LEU A 5 8.39 -5.40 -10.32
C LEU A 5 7.85 -4.42 -11.38
N LYS A 6 6.78 -4.76 -12.12
CA LYS A 6 6.28 -3.91 -13.21
C LYS A 6 5.59 -2.63 -12.70
N CYS A 7 5.00 -2.68 -11.51
CA CYS A 7 4.49 -1.50 -10.80
C CYS A 7 5.59 -0.67 -10.11
N TYR A 8 6.84 -1.16 -10.06
CA TYR A 8 7.95 -0.50 -9.37
C TYR A 8 8.63 0.61 -10.19
N PHE A 9 8.37 0.66 -11.51
CA PHE A 9 9.16 1.45 -12.45
C PHE A 9 8.44 2.69 -13.05
N PHE A 10 7.13 2.90 -12.88
CA PHE A 10 6.41 3.89 -13.71
C PHE A 10 5.34 4.79 -13.05
N SER A 11 5.34 5.05 -11.73
CA SER A 11 4.30 5.92 -11.14
C SER A 11 4.74 6.69 -9.88
N SER A 12 4.30 7.95 -9.80
CA SER A 12 4.41 8.88 -8.66
C SER A 12 3.94 8.29 -7.31
N ASN A 13 3.11 7.24 -7.31
CA ASN A 13 2.61 6.62 -6.08
C ASN A 13 3.66 5.79 -5.33
N LYS A 14 4.82 5.49 -5.94
CA LYS A 14 5.91 4.73 -5.31
C LYS A 14 6.45 5.40 -4.05
N GLU A 15 6.56 6.73 -4.09
CA GLU A 15 7.09 7.49 -2.96
C GLU A 15 6.16 7.41 -1.76
N ILE A 16 4.85 7.49 -1.99
CA ILE A 16 3.82 7.33 -0.95
C ILE A 16 3.91 5.94 -0.31
N TYR A 17 4.01 4.87 -1.12
CA TYR A 17 4.17 3.52 -0.57
C TYR A 17 5.43 3.38 0.29
N ARG A 18 6.55 4.00 -0.12
CA ARG A 18 7.80 3.99 0.65
C ARG A 18 7.69 4.82 1.92
N LEU A 19 7.01 5.95 1.87
CA LEU A 19 6.81 6.86 3.00
C LEU A 19 5.97 6.19 4.09
N VAL A 20 4.81 5.64 3.71
CA VAL A 20 3.94 4.85 4.58
C VAL A 20 4.67 3.62 5.13
N ALA A 21 5.47 2.94 4.29
CA ALA A 21 6.26 1.80 4.72
C ALA A 21 7.29 2.17 5.80
N ARG A 22 7.97 3.33 5.68
CA ARG A 22 8.91 3.81 6.70
C ARG A 22 8.19 4.20 7.99
N GLU A 23 7.03 4.86 7.90
CA GLU A 23 6.25 5.30 9.06
C GLU A 23 5.79 4.12 9.93
N TYR A 24 5.36 3.02 9.29
CA TYR A 24 4.87 1.83 9.99
C TYR A 24 5.90 0.70 10.14
N ASN A 25 7.16 0.97 9.80
CA ASN A 25 8.28 0.01 9.82
C ASN A 25 7.90 -1.33 9.14
N THR A 26 7.44 -1.22 7.90
CA THR A 26 7.03 -2.36 7.06
C THR A 26 7.69 -2.28 5.69
N SER A 27 7.52 -3.32 4.87
CA SER A 27 8.02 -3.31 3.50
C SER A 27 7.02 -2.61 2.58
N ALA A 28 7.54 -1.81 1.64
CA ALA A 28 6.70 -1.20 0.60
C ALA A 28 5.92 -2.25 -0.22
N VAL A 29 6.46 -3.46 -0.34
CA VAL A 29 5.77 -4.60 -0.99
C VAL A 29 4.55 -5.06 -0.18
N HIS A 30 4.65 -5.07 1.16
CA HIS A 30 3.51 -5.37 2.03
C HIS A 30 2.43 -4.29 1.91
N VAL A 31 2.81 -3.01 1.94
CA VAL A 31 1.90 -1.87 1.74
C VAL A 31 1.20 -1.95 0.37
N TYR A 32 1.94 -2.22 -0.70
CA TYR A 32 1.38 -2.43 -2.04
C TYR A 32 0.38 -3.60 -2.07
N ARG A 33 0.73 -4.73 -1.44
CA ARG A 33 -0.18 -5.88 -1.36
C ARG A 33 -1.46 -5.56 -0.59
N LEU A 34 -1.36 -4.80 0.50
CA LEU A 34 -2.52 -4.32 1.25
C LEU A 34 -3.41 -3.42 0.38
N ALA A 35 -2.81 -2.49 -0.36
CA ALA A 35 -3.52 -1.61 -1.28
C ALA A 35 -4.29 -2.38 -2.38
N HIS A 36 -3.73 -3.49 -2.86
CA HIS A 36 -4.30 -4.34 -3.90
C HIS A 36 -5.21 -5.47 -3.38
N GLY A 37 -5.73 -5.37 -2.15
CA GLY A 37 -6.79 -6.27 -1.66
C GLY A 37 -6.31 -7.44 -0.80
N LYS A 38 -5.04 -7.45 -0.35
CA LYS A 38 -4.64 -8.38 0.72
C LYS A 38 -5.34 -7.98 2.01
N LYS A 39 -6.07 -8.91 2.63
CA LYS A 39 -6.67 -8.69 3.95
C LYS A 39 -5.59 -8.40 5.00
N GLY A 40 -5.68 -7.23 5.62
CA GLY A 40 -4.86 -6.87 6.79
C GLY A 40 -5.18 -7.82 7.95
N LYS A 41 -4.14 -8.30 8.63
CA LYS A 41 -4.29 -9.27 9.72
C LYS A 41 -4.21 -8.65 11.12
N GLY A 42 -3.97 -7.35 11.23
CA GLY A 42 -3.89 -6.67 12.52
C GLY A 42 -4.01 -5.15 12.45
N ASN A 43 -3.98 -4.53 13.63
CA ASN A 43 -4.19 -3.08 13.79
C ASN A 43 -3.21 -2.23 12.95
N ARG A 44 -1.95 -2.68 12.82
CA ARG A 44 -0.95 -1.97 12.01
C ARG A 44 -1.36 -1.91 10.53
N ASP A 45 -1.89 -3.00 9.98
CA ASP A 45 -2.35 -3.06 8.59
C ASP A 45 -3.58 -2.16 8.37
N TYR A 46 -4.46 -2.07 9.36
CA TYR A 46 -5.59 -1.16 9.35
C TYR A 46 -5.14 0.31 9.24
N TYR A 47 -4.15 0.72 10.04
CA TYR A 47 -3.59 2.08 9.97
C TYR A 47 -2.89 2.36 8.64
N ILE A 48 -2.19 1.36 8.08
CA ILE A 48 -1.57 1.47 6.75
C ILE A 48 -2.65 1.72 5.68
N LEU A 49 -3.75 0.94 5.69
CA LEU A 49 -4.87 1.13 4.77
C LEU A 49 -5.52 2.51 4.95
N LYS A 50 -5.71 2.95 6.19
CA LYS A 50 -6.23 4.28 6.50
C LYS A 50 -5.34 5.38 5.89
N ARG A 51 -4.02 5.31 6.05
CA ARG A 51 -3.09 6.28 5.44
C ARG A 51 -3.09 6.23 3.93
N LEU A 52 -3.12 5.05 3.33
CA LEU A 52 -3.22 4.92 1.87
C LEU A 52 -4.49 5.56 1.31
N LYS A 53 -5.60 5.48 2.06
CA LYS A 53 -6.86 6.15 1.71
C LYS A 53 -6.73 7.66 1.81
N GLU A 54 -6.12 8.18 2.87
CA GLU A 54 -5.88 9.62 3.04
C GLU A 54 -4.97 10.22 1.95
N HIS A 55 -4.00 9.44 1.46
CA HIS A 55 -3.16 9.82 0.33
C HIS A 55 -3.83 9.64 -1.05
N GLY A 56 -5.09 9.20 -1.11
CA GLY A 56 -5.82 8.97 -2.36
C GLY A 56 -5.24 7.83 -3.23
N VAL A 57 -4.43 6.96 -2.63
CA VAL A 57 -3.80 5.83 -3.33
C VAL A 57 -4.78 4.68 -3.51
N ILE A 58 -5.70 4.51 -2.55
CA ILE A 58 -6.83 3.59 -2.65
C ILE A 58 -8.12 4.40 -2.59
N ASP A 59 -8.96 4.26 -3.62
CA ASP A 59 -10.34 4.72 -3.59
C ASP A 59 -11.22 3.66 -2.91
N ASN A 60 -12.38 4.05 -2.41
CA ASN A 60 -13.26 3.24 -1.55
C ASN A 60 -13.92 2.03 -2.26
N THR A 61 -13.25 1.43 -3.24
CA THR A 61 -13.65 0.22 -3.95
C THR A 61 -13.03 -1.03 -3.31
N LEU A 62 -13.35 -1.27 -2.04
CA LEU A 62 -13.35 -2.62 -1.49
C LEU A 62 -14.83 -2.96 -1.21
N ARG A 63 -15.45 -3.55 -2.23
CA ARG A 63 -16.74 -4.24 -2.13
C ARG A 63 -16.51 -5.66 -1.61
#